data_AF-A0A453GKR4-F1
#
_entry.id   AF-A0A453GKR4-F1
#
_cell.length_a   1.000
_cell.length_b   1.000
_cell.length_c   1.000
_cell.angle_alpha   90.00
_cell.angle_beta   90.00
_cell.angle_gamma   90.00
#
_symmetry.space_group_name_H-M   'P 1'
#
loop_
_entity.id
_entity.type
_entity.pdbx_description
1 polymer ?
#
loop_
_entity_poly.entity_id
_entity_poly.type
_entity_poly.pdbx_seq_one_letter_code
_entity_poly.pdbx_strand_id
1 'polypeptide(L)'
;LSSGTLKSLSDNELEECCTKFAETFSLDGSSDVEVYDLISELKIMRFTLPNGVMSAMEIFGHVREVDCYPNISIAYRILFTVPVTVASAERSFSKLKLLKNYLRSTM
;
A
#
# COMPACT_ATOMS: atom_id res chain seq x y z
N LEU A 1 -6.55 3.05 -2.29
CA LEU A 1 -7.94 2.76 -2.72
C LEU A 1 -8.90 3.62 -1.91
N SER A 2 -9.92 4.22 -2.53
CA SER A 2 -11.03 4.88 -1.79
C SER A 2 -12.14 3.87 -1.49
N SER A 3 -12.99 4.14 -0.48
CA SER A 3 -14.15 3.30 -0.13
C SER A 3 -15.09 3.11 -1.33
N GLY A 4 -15.32 4.17 -2.11
CA GLY A 4 -16.17 4.09 -3.31
C GLY A 4 -15.59 3.16 -4.37
N THR A 5 -14.28 3.23 -4.61
CA THR A 5 -13.59 2.34 -5.54
C THR A 5 -13.65 0.89 -5.07
N LEU A 6 -13.39 0.62 -3.78
CA LEU A 6 -13.43 -0.73 -3.22
C LEU A 6 -14.84 -1.36 -3.33
N LYS A 7 -15.89 -0.55 -3.11
CA LYS A 7 -17.29 -0.99 -3.21
C LYS A 7 -17.75 -1.23 -4.64
N SER A 8 -17.19 -0.52 -5.62
CA SER A 8 -17.57 -0.66 -7.04
C SER A 8 -16.84 -1.79 -7.77
N LEU A 9 -15.71 -2.28 -7.23
CA LEU A 9 -14.95 -3.37 -7.83
C LEU A 9 -15.75 -4.67 -7.82
N SER A 10 -15.81 -5.34 -8.96
CA SER A 10 -16.28 -6.72 -9.05
C SER A 10 -15.32 -7.68 -8.32
N ASP A 11 -15.82 -8.86 -7.95
CA ASP A 11 -15.01 -9.84 -7.24
C ASP A 11 -13.81 -10.31 -8.08
N ASN A 12 -13.98 -10.43 -9.40
CA ASN A 12 -12.89 -10.79 -10.32
C ASN A 12 -11.80 -9.70 -10.38
N GLU A 13 -12.20 -8.42 -10.46
CA GLU A 13 -11.25 -7.29 -10.46
C GLU A 13 -10.50 -7.20 -9.12
N LEU A 14 -11.19 -7.47 -8.01
CA LEU A 14 -10.57 -7.50 -6.68
C LEU A 14 -9.51 -8.59 -6.59
N GLU A 15 -9.83 -9.80 -7.05
CA GLU A 15 -8.90 -10.94 -7.06
C GLU A 15 -7.68 -10.67 -7.96
N GLU A 16 -7.91 -10.10 -9.15
CA GLU A 16 -6.83 -9.70 -10.06
C GLU A 16 -5.94 -8.61 -9.43
N CYS A 17 -6.52 -7.62 -8.78
CA CYS A 17 -5.77 -6.57 -8.07
C CYS A 17 -4.94 -7.14 -6.91
N CYS A 18 -5.50 -8.05 -6.10
CA CYS A 18 -4.79 -8.65 -4.98
C CYS A 18 -3.64 -9.55 -5.45
N THR A 19 -3.85 -10.30 -6.53
CA THR A 19 -2.81 -11.14 -7.14
C THR A 19 -1.65 -10.28 -7.65
N LYS A 20 -1.95 -9.24 -8.43
CA LYS A 20 -0.92 -8.28 -8.91
C LYS A 20 -0.18 -7.60 -7.76
N PHE A 21 -0.88 -7.26 -6.69
CA PHE A 21 -0.28 -6.67 -5.49
C PHE A 21 0.74 -7.62 -4.88
N ALA A 22 0.35 -8.87 -4.60
CA ALA A 22 1.24 -9.83 -3.97
C ALA A 22 2.43 -10.20 -4.87
N GLU A 23 2.23 -10.32 -6.19
CA GLU A 23 3.34 -10.52 -7.14
C GLU A 23 4.34 -9.35 -7.11
N THR A 24 3.83 -8.11 -7.14
CA THR A 24 4.66 -6.89 -7.14
C THR A 24 5.51 -6.76 -5.88
N PHE A 25 4.97 -7.17 -4.74
CA PHE A 25 5.63 -7.10 -3.44
C PHE A 25 6.18 -8.44 -2.95
N SER A 26 6.26 -9.44 -3.83
CA SER A 26 6.95 -10.70 -3.55
C SER A 26 8.44 -10.57 -3.79
N LEU A 27 9.24 -11.23 -2.95
CA LEU A 27 10.67 -11.37 -3.12
C LEU A 27 11.02 -12.86 -3.05
N ASP A 28 11.67 -13.37 -4.10
CA ASP A 28 12.09 -14.78 -4.20
C ASP A 28 10.96 -15.81 -3.96
N GLY A 29 9.73 -15.47 -4.36
CA GLY A 29 8.55 -16.31 -4.18
C GLY A 29 7.95 -16.29 -2.78
N SER A 30 8.48 -15.46 -1.87
CA SER A 30 7.89 -15.16 -0.57
C SER A 30 7.17 -13.81 -0.62
N SER A 31 5.98 -13.71 -0.02
CA SER A 31 5.25 -12.46 0.16
C SER A 31 4.91 -12.27 1.63
N ASP A 32 4.90 -11.02 2.11
CA ASP A 32 4.46 -10.69 3.48
C ASP A 32 2.94 -10.80 3.66
N VAL A 33 2.20 -10.96 2.55
CA VAL A 33 0.73 -10.97 2.54
C VAL A 33 0.24 -12.23 1.82
N GLU A 34 -0.61 -13.00 2.50
CA GLU A 34 -1.28 -14.14 1.89
C GLU A 34 -2.45 -13.68 1.02
N VAL A 35 -2.39 -14.00 -0.28
CA VAL A 35 -3.34 -13.48 -1.29
C VAL A 35 -4.78 -13.88 -0.98
N TYR A 36 -5.00 -15.15 -0.64
CA TYR A 36 -6.34 -15.67 -0.36
C TYR A 36 -6.95 -15.05 0.90
N ASP A 37 -6.13 -14.84 1.94
CA ASP A 37 -6.57 -14.20 3.18
C ASP A 37 -6.85 -12.72 2.95
N LEU A 38 -5.98 -12.03 2.20
CA LEU A 38 -6.19 -10.63 1.82
C LEU A 38 -7.52 -10.44 1.06
N ILE A 39 -7.81 -11.29 0.07
CA ILE A 39 -9.07 -11.25 -0.70
C ILE A 39 -10.25 -11.49 0.23
N SER A 40 -10.17 -12.49 1.11
CA SER A 40 -11.24 -12.87 2.03
C SER A 40 -11.53 -11.75 3.04
N GLU A 41 -10.50 -11.18 3.64
CA GLU A 41 -10.60 -10.03 4.52
C GLU A 41 -11.21 -8.83 3.78
N LEU A 42 -10.78 -8.53 2.55
CA LEU A 42 -11.29 -7.39 1.78
C LEU A 42 -12.76 -7.57 1.40
N LYS A 43 -13.18 -8.79 1.07
CA LYS A 43 -14.60 -9.12 0.83
C LYS A 43 -15.42 -8.86 2.08
N ILE A 44 -15.00 -9.35 3.25
CA ILE A 44 -15.68 -9.12 4.54
C ILE A 44 -15.75 -7.62 4.85
N MET A 45 -14.61 -6.94 4.73
CA MET A 45 -14.46 -5.52 5.00
C MET A 45 -15.35 -4.65 4.10
N ARG A 46 -15.54 -5.03 2.83
CA ARG A 46 -16.45 -4.34 1.89
C ARG A 46 -17.89 -4.29 2.43
N PHE A 47 -18.33 -5.32 3.15
CA PHE A 47 -19.66 -5.38 3.76
C PHE A 47 -19.76 -4.66 5.11
N THR A 48 -18.67 -4.57 5.88
CA THR A 48 -18.66 -3.90 7.18
C THR A 48 -18.43 -2.40 7.07
N LEU A 49 -17.91 -1.92 5.93
CA LEU A 49 -17.65 -0.49 5.72
C LEU A 49 -18.93 0.35 5.70
N PRO A 50 -18.99 1.46 6.46
CA PRO A 50 -20.13 2.37 6.42
C PRO A 50 -20.35 2.95 5.01
N ASN A 51 -21.57 3.35 4.70
CA ASN A 51 -21.97 3.86 3.37
C ASN A 51 -21.40 5.24 3.01
N GLY A 52 -20.46 5.76 3.81
CA GLY A 52 -19.74 7.00 3.54
C GLY A 52 -18.56 6.83 2.59
N VAL A 53 -18.19 7.93 1.94
CA VAL A 53 -16.91 8.04 1.24
C VAL A 53 -15.81 8.14 2.30
N MET A 54 -14.90 7.17 2.32
CA MET A 54 -13.71 7.16 3.17
C MET A 54 -12.48 7.13 2.27
N SER A 55 -11.49 7.93 2.65
CA SER A 55 -10.15 7.90 2.07
C SER A 55 -9.41 6.62 2.45
N ALA A 56 -8.37 6.28 1.71
CA ALA A 56 -7.50 5.16 2.02
C ALA A 56 -6.94 5.21 3.46
N MET A 57 -6.66 6.43 3.96
CA MET A 57 -6.10 6.64 5.29
C MET A 57 -7.12 6.40 6.40
N GLU A 58 -8.36 6.86 6.21
CA GLU A 58 -9.45 6.62 7.17
C GLU A 58 -9.82 5.13 7.23
N ILE A 59 -9.80 4.46 6.07
CA ILE A 59 -9.99 3.01 5.97
C ILE A 59 -8.90 2.27 6.76
N PHE A 60 -7.63 2.66 6.59
CA PHE A 60 -6.54 2.08 7.34
C PHE A 60 -6.63 2.36 8.85
N GLY A 61 -7.07 3.56 9.24
CA GLY A 61 -7.36 3.89 10.64
C GLY A 61 -8.39 2.92 11.24
N HIS A 62 -9.48 2.67 10.52
CA HIS A 62 -10.51 1.72 10.95
C HIS A 62 -9.99 0.29 11.06
N VAL A 63 -9.22 -0.19 10.06
CA VAL A 63 -8.60 -1.52 10.10
C VAL A 63 -7.71 -1.70 11.32
N ARG A 64 -6.93 -0.65 11.66
CA ARG A 64 -6.04 -0.66 12.82
C ARG A 64 -6.78 -0.63 14.15
N GLU A 65 -7.95 0.01 14.23
CA GLU A 65 -8.78 0.03 15.43
C GLU A 65 -9.48 -1.30 15.70
N VAL A 66 -9.98 -1.95 14.64
CA VAL A 66 -10.72 -3.22 14.76
C VAL A 66 -9.77 -4.42 14.90
N ASP A 67 -8.51 -4.30 14.46
CA ASP A 67 -7.43 -5.30 14.58
C ASP A 67 -7.81 -6.73 14.14
N CYS A 68 -8.78 -6.83 13.22
CA CYS A 68 -9.31 -8.11 12.73
C CYS A 68 -8.94 -8.41 11.27
N TYR A 69 -8.20 -7.52 10.61
CA TYR A 69 -7.78 -7.65 9.22
C TYR A 69 -6.25 -7.53 9.10
N PRO A 70 -5.50 -8.55 9.55
CA PRO A 70 -4.04 -8.51 9.58
C PRO A 70 -3.42 -8.35 8.19
N ASN A 71 -3.92 -9.07 7.17
CA ASN A 71 -3.38 -8.98 5.82
C ASN A 71 -3.67 -7.62 5.18
N ILE A 72 -4.87 -7.07 5.40
CA ILE A 72 -5.19 -5.70 4.97
C ILE A 72 -4.27 -4.69 5.65
N SER A 73 -4.04 -4.82 6.96
CA SER A 73 -3.16 -3.92 7.71
C SER A 73 -1.73 -3.92 7.14
N ILE A 74 -1.18 -5.09 6.83
CA ILE A 74 0.14 -5.23 6.20
C ILE A 74 0.13 -4.60 4.80
N ALA A 75 -0.88 -4.92 3.97
CA ALA A 75 -0.97 -4.39 2.62
C ALA A 75 -1.02 -2.85 2.58
N TYR A 76 -1.84 -2.22 3.43
CA TYR A 76 -1.90 -0.76 3.53
C TYR A 76 -0.58 -0.16 4.05
N ARG A 77 0.11 -0.82 4.98
CA ARG A 77 1.43 -0.37 5.45
C ARG A 77 2.47 -0.38 4.34
N ILE A 78 2.47 -1.42 3.49
CA ILE A 78 3.35 -1.47 2.32
C ILE A 78 3.00 -0.33 1.36
N LEU A 79 1.73 -0.17 1.01
CA LEU A 79 1.26 0.87 0.08
C LEU A 79 1.57 2.29 0.55
N PHE A 80 1.49 2.58 1.84
CA PHE A 80 1.79 3.91 2.37
C PHE A 80 3.28 4.17 2.59
N THR A 81 4.08 3.13 2.83
CA THR A 81 5.52 3.30 3.02
C THR A 81 6.27 3.43 1.69
N VAL A 82 5.83 2.76 0.62
CA VAL A 82 6.52 2.76 -0.68
C VAL A 82 6.68 4.18 -1.28
N PRO A 83 5.64 5.04 -1.37
CA PRO A 83 5.83 6.42 -1.86
C PRO A 83 6.75 7.25 -0.96
N VAL A 84 6.70 7.02 0.35
CA VAL A 84 7.50 7.76 1.34
C VAL A 84 8.98 7.39 1.24
N THR A 85 9.29 6.10 1.07
CA THR A 85 10.67 5.63 0.91
C THR A 85 11.27 6.10 -0.41
N VAL A 86 10.51 6.03 -1.51
CA VAL A 86 10.93 6.54 -2.83
C VAL A 86 11.25 8.03 -2.77
N ALA A 87 10.35 8.86 -2.24
CA ALA A 87 10.58 10.30 -2.12
C ALA A 87 11.77 10.66 -1.21
N SER A 88 11.98 9.89 -0.13
CA SER A 88 13.13 10.06 0.77
C SER A 88 14.45 9.73 0.07
N ALA A 89 14.48 8.63 -0.68
CA ALA A 89 15.64 8.21 -1.47
C ALA A 89 15.98 9.25 -2.54
N GLU A 90 15.01 9.70 -3.34
CA GLU A 90 15.20 10.71 -4.39
C GLU A 90 15.75 12.03 -3.83
N ARG A 91 15.19 12.51 -2.71
CA ARG A 91 15.67 13.71 -2.02
C ARG A 91 17.12 13.52 -1.54
N SER A 92 17.46 12.35 -1.01
CA SER A 92 18.81 12.03 -0.53
C SER A 92 19.83 11.97 -1.68
N PHE A 93 19.48 11.33 -2.80
CA PHE A 93 20.32 11.30 -4.00
C PHE A 93 20.50 12.70 -4.62
N SER A 94 19.46 13.53 -4.61
CA SER A 94 19.56 14.92 -5.08
C SER A 94 20.55 15.74 -4.25
N LYS A 95 20.53 15.58 -2.91
CA LYS A 95 21.51 16.23 -2.02
C LYS A 95 22.93 15.73 -2.27
N LEU A 96 23.12 14.43 -2.44
CA LEU A 96 24.43 13.85 -2.74
C LEU A 96 24.99 14.38 -4.06
N LYS A 97 24.14 14.54 -5.08
CA LYS A 97 24.53 15.14 -6.36
C LYS A 97 25.00 16.59 -6.20
N LEU A 98 24.29 17.40 -5.42
CA LEU A 98 24.71 18.78 -5.13
C LEU A 98 26.06 18.85 -4.41
N LEU A 99 26.26 18.01 -3.38
CA LEU A 99 27.52 17.90 -2.65
C LEU A 99 28.69 17.50 -3.56
N LYS A 100 28.50 16.50 -4.42
CA LYS A 100 29.51 16.06 -5.40
C LYS A 100 29.85 17.18 -6.40
N ASN A 101 28.86 17.95 -6.84
CA ASN A 101 29.10 19.08 -7.73
C ASN A 101 29.87 20.21 -7.04
N TYR A 102 29.51 20.57 -5.81
CA TYR A 102 30.21 21.59 -5.02
C TYR A 102 31.69 21.25 -4.83
N LEU A 103 32.00 20.01 -4.44
CA LEU A 103 33.39 19.56 -4.26
C LEU A 103 34.20 19.62 -5.57
N ARG A 104 33.56 19.36 -6.72
CA ARG A 104 34.23 19.43 -8.03
C ARG A 104 34.43 20.86 -8.52
N SER A 105 33.52 21.78 -8.18
CA SER A 105 33.59 23.19 -8.60
C SER A 105 34.45 24.07 -7.70
N THR A 106 34.91 23.56 -6.54
CA THR A 106 35.76 24.30 -5.59
C THR A 106 37.25 23.96 -5.76
N MET A 107 37.65 23.51 -6.95
CA MET A 107 39.05 23.53 -7.40
C MET A 107 39.33 24.77 -8.23
#